data_AF-A0A933PUP8-F1
#
_entry.id   AF-A0A933PUP8-F1
#
_cell.length_a   1.000
_cell.length_b   1.000
_cell.length_c   1.000
_cell.angle_alpha   90.00
_cell.angle_beta   90.00
_cell.angle_gamma   90.00
#
_symmetry.space_group_name_H-M   'P 1'
#
loop_
_entity.id
_entity.type
_entity.pdbx_description
1 polymer ?
#
loop_
_entity_poly.entity_id
_entity_poly.type
_entity_poly.pdbx_seq_one_letter_code
_entity_poly.pdbx_strand_id
1 'polypeptide(L)'
;MFRYTSAVKRAGILALSCAMLSAAPISVYFTPAAANDMNGAYTNFIRYIDSARESIHLCLYEMDLIDVAARLAAKKQNGVKVSLFMESDATNNPRNGAALSILSKANIPVRFDRRGSLMHNKFILVDIRRVWIGSANITERGFFYNYNDCILIEDAVVAGRYYEHYLSLVDPLTFPGQLASKQNRFTVGDVPVEVYFSPGDGITGHYTAAVAKARDRIRFLCFAFSSLPLAYAMNERERDGVIVSGIFDDTFTDGLAKTKRLLPYDILKDQRLSYIAKDNDAAKIHHKCIMLDDDTVLTGSFNFSLNAERNDENAVIIKSKNVARRYISRYEELWREASEIPLRKFLQEAPDDEAKRACYRLAATAMDDIIKKGAFSGIVHEIVSGDTVRIAVSNMNELCTVRLYGIRAPYQGYRSQYPQLAYTRQFIAHEIMRHAVTVRFIRTNGFLSCEGIINVPGTVVSINEKMLADGFALPSTGMTSNTVNAGMIQAYMTASRQRRGLWSPELTLKESPEEFAARIKHEAMAKAERENTIALAAYDEGCLIGNRASRKFYLPGDVRYRSILARTSQDKLIYFKSEGDALNAGYARSGQ
;
A
#
# COMPACT_ATOMS: atom_id res chain seq x y z
N MET A 1 -30.75 67.33 16.13
CA MET A 1 -29.63 66.58 15.50
C MET A 1 -30.24 65.47 14.67
N PHE A 2 -30.17 65.61 13.33
CA PHE A 2 -30.29 64.62 12.25
C PHE A 2 -31.44 63.58 12.12
N ARG A 3 -31.71 63.29 10.83
CA ARG A 3 -32.78 62.54 10.15
C ARG A 3 -32.70 60.99 10.29
N TYR A 4 -33.74 60.34 9.71
CA TYR A 4 -33.85 58.99 9.11
C TYR A 4 -34.86 58.06 9.84
N THR A 5 -36.13 57.95 9.39
CA THR A 5 -36.72 57.13 8.30
C THR A 5 -36.66 55.60 8.46
N SER A 6 -37.86 54.99 8.46
CA SER A 6 -38.24 53.72 7.79
C SER A 6 -37.41 52.46 8.01
N ALA A 7 -37.94 51.52 8.81
CA ALA A 7 -37.64 50.08 8.68
C ALA A 7 -38.75 49.19 9.28
N VAL A 8 -39.96 49.23 8.72
CA VAL A 8 -41.05 48.26 9.00
C VAL A 8 -41.22 47.25 7.83
N LYS A 9 -40.21 47.11 6.96
CA LYS A 9 -40.16 46.09 5.92
C LYS A 9 -38.79 45.42 5.88
N ARG A 10 -38.50 44.54 6.86
CA ARG A 10 -37.40 43.55 6.83
C ARG A 10 -37.41 42.60 8.04
N ALA A 11 -38.58 42.08 8.41
CA ALA A 11 -38.71 41.03 9.44
C ALA A 11 -39.49 39.80 8.95
N GLY A 12 -39.65 39.65 7.64
CA GLY A 12 -40.11 38.42 7.00
C GLY A 12 -39.05 37.95 6.02
N ILE A 13 -38.78 36.65 5.98
CA ILE A 13 -37.64 35.98 5.32
C ILE A 13 -36.35 35.94 6.18
N LEU A 14 -36.47 35.43 7.40
CA LEU A 14 -35.57 34.36 7.84
C LEU A 14 -36.45 33.13 8.05
N ALA A 15 -36.91 32.55 6.94
CA ALA A 15 -37.21 31.13 6.97
C ALA A 15 -35.87 30.46 7.27
N LEU A 16 -35.65 30.08 8.52
CA LEU A 16 -34.70 29.04 8.85
C LEU A 16 -35.10 27.86 7.96
N SER A 17 -34.40 27.69 6.84
CA SER A 17 -34.20 26.39 6.25
C SER A 17 -33.42 25.59 7.30
N CYS A 18 -34.14 25.12 8.31
CA CYS A 18 -33.80 23.90 9.00
C CYS A 18 -33.98 22.82 7.93
N ALA A 19 -33.04 22.77 6.97
CA ALA A 19 -32.77 21.55 6.26
C ALA A 19 -32.42 20.58 7.38
N MET A 20 -33.42 19.82 7.82
CA MET A 20 -33.15 18.57 8.49
C MET A 20 -32.12 17.91 7.57
N LEU A 21 -30.87 17.77 8.05
CA LEU A 21 -29.97 16.82 7.45
C LEU A 21 -30.69 15.49 7.64
N SER A 22 -31.52 15.13 6.67
CA SER A 22 -31.92 13.75 6.45
C SER A 22 -30.62 12.99 6.47
N ALA A 23 -30.50 12.02 7.38
CA ALA A 23 -29.43 11.04 7.28
C ALA A 23 -29.39 10.55 5.83
N ALA A 24 -28.18 10.39 5.28
CA ALA A 24 -28.04 9.87 3.92
C ALA A 24 -28.77 8.51 3.89
N PRO A 25 -29.68 8.28 2.93
CA PRO A 25 -30.53 7.08 2.93
C PRO A 25 -29.74 5.79 2.67
N ILE A 26 -28.44 5.91 2.35
CA ILE A 26 -27.48 4.82 2.28
C ILE A 26 -26.27 5.18 3.15
N SER A 27 -26.03 4.40 4.19
CA SER A 27 -24.88 4.54 5.09
C SER A 27 -23.94 3.35 4.97
N VAL A 28 -22.64 3.61 4.91
CA VAL A 28 -21.59 2.59 4.74
C VAL A 28 -20.67 2.58 5.94
N TYR A 29 -20.43 1.38 6.48
CA TYR A 29 -19.53 1.14 7.59
C TYR A 29 -18.52 0.05 7.22
N PHE A 30 -17.35 0.10 7.85
CA PHE A 30 -16.29 -0.88 7.64
C PHE A 30 -15.86 -1.49 8.98
N THR A 31 -15.44 -2.74 8.94
CA THR A 31 -14.79 -3.45 10.06
C THR A 31 -13.33 -3.75 9.69
N PRO A 32 -12.47 -4.07 10.66
CA PRO A 32 -12.69 -3.91 12.10
C PRO A 32 -12.79 -2.42 12.49
N ALA A 33 -13.55 -2.14 13.54
CA ALA A 33 -13.60 -0.83 14.19
C ALA A 33 -13.75 -1.04 15.70
N ALA A 34 -13.29 -0.08 16.51
CA ALA A 34 -13.45 -0.18 17.96
C ALA A 34 -14.95 -0.27 18.33
N ALA A 35 -15.30 -1.14 19.28
CA ALA A 35 -16.70 -1.38 19.66
C ALA A 35 -17.40 -0.11 20.20
N ASN A 36 -16.65 0.87 20.68
CA ASN A 36 -17.15 2.16 21.17
C ASN A 36 -17.03 3.29 20.12
N ASP A 37 -16.58 3.01 18.90
CA ASP A 37 -16.55 4.00 17.83
C ASP A 37 -17.98 4.34 17.42
N MET A 38 -18.37 5.59 17.65
CA MET A 38 -19.72 6.10 17.34
C MET A 38 -20.03 6.12 15.84
N ASN A 39 -18.99 6.12 15.01
CA ASN A 39 -19.08 6.01 13.55
C ASN A 39 -18.74 4.60 13.04
N GLY A 40 -18.40 3.67 13.94
CA GLY A 40 -18.03 2.30 13.64
C GLY A 40 -19.24 1.42 13.29
N ALA A 41 -18.97 0.30 12.61
CA ALA A 41 -20.00 -0.63 12.16
C ALA A 41 -20.80 -1.22 13.34
N TYR A 42 -20.13 -1.64 14.41
CA TYR A 42 -20.79 -2.29 15.55
C TYR A 42 -21.76 -1.34 16.28
N THR A 43 -21.33 -0.14 16.66
CA THR A 43 -22.20 0.83 17.34
C THR A 43 -23.45 1.18 16.52
N ASN A 44 -23.28 1.39 15.22
CA ASN A 44 -24.39 1.72 14.33
C ASN A 44 -25.29 0.51 14.04
N PHE A 45 -24.73 -0.70 14.02
CA PHE A 45 -25.50 -1.94 13.96
C PHE A 45 -26.37 -2.12 15.22
N ILE A 46 -25.83 -1.89 16.41
CA ILE A 46 -26.60 -1.94 17.65
C ILE A 46 -27.72 -0.89 17.67
N ARG A 47 -27.43 0.35 17.27
CA ARG A 47 -28.46 1.40 17.12
C ARG A 47 -29.56 1.01 16.14
N TYR A 48 -29.18 0.37 15.03
CA TYR A 48 -30.12 -0.12 14.04
C TYR A 48 -31.07 -1.16 14.63
N ILE A 49 -30.55 -2.19 15.31
CA ILE A 49 -31.37 -3.21 16.01
C ILE A 49 -32.25 -2.57 17.10
N ASP A 50 -31.68 -1.68 17.90
CA ASP A 50 -32.38 -1.00 18.99
C ASP A 50 -33.48 -0.06 18.49
N SER A 51 -33.42 0.37 17.23
CA SER A 51 -34.44 1.25 16.64
C SER A 51 -35.73 0.52 16.22
N ALA A 52 -35.73 -0.82 16.21
CA ALA A 52 -36.88 -1.62 15.78
C ALA A 52 -38.11 -1.41 16.68
N ARG A 53 -39.29 -1.29 16.04
CA ARG A 53 -40.58 -1.04 16.70
C ARG A 53 -41.62 -2.13 16.43
N GLU A 54 -41.58 -2.74 15.25
CA GLU A 54 -42.59 -3.68 14.76
C GLU A 54 -41.99 -5.06 14.50
N SER A 55 -40.87 -5.12 13.77
CA SER A 55 -40.26 -6.39 13.39
C SER A 55 -38.74 -6.34 13.17
N ILE A 56 -38.11 -7.50 13.34
CA ILE A 56 -36.73 -7.78 12.96
C ILE A 56 -36.70 -9.15 12.26
N HIS A 57 -36.36 -9.18 10.98
CA HIS A 57 -36.20 -10.41 10.21
C HIS A 57 -34.74 -10.56 9.78
N LEU A 58 -34.11 -11.65 10.20
CA LEU A 58 -32.69 -11.89 9.99
C LEU A 58 -32.48 -13.10 9.06
N CYS A 59 -31.54 -12.95 8.12
CA CYS A 59 -31.05 -14.03 7.27
C CYS A 59 -29.53 -14.06 7.34
N LEU A 60 -28.97 -14.97 8.14
CA LEU A 60 -27.57 -14.95 8.56
C LEU A 60 -26.88 -16.28 8.34
N TYR A 61 -25.72 -16.27 7.69
CA TYR A 61 -24.86 -17.44 7.63
C TYR A 61 -24.35 -17.88 9.02
N GLU A 62 -23.95 -16.94 9.86
CA GLU A 62 -23.35 -17.25 11.17
C GLU A 62 -23.64 -16.13 12.19
N MET A 63 -23.79 -16.51 13.47
CA MET A 63 -24.09 -15.59 14.56
C MET A 63 -23.55 -16.08 15.92
N ASP A 64 -22.52 -15.41 16.45
CA ASP A 64 -21.95 -15.67 17.78
C ASP A 64 -21.93 -14.43 18.70
N LEU A 65 -22.40 -13.27 18.23
CA LEU A 65 -22.52 -12.06 19.07
C LEU A 65 -23.64 -12.21 20.11
N ILE A 66 -23.24 -12.52 21.34
CA ILE A 66 -24.12 -12.77 22.50
C ILE A 66 -24.96 -11.55 22.86
N ASP A 67 -24.37 -10.36 22.79
CA ASP A 67 -25.03 -9.09 23.09
C ASP A 67 -26.13 -8.76 22.06
N VAL A 68 -25.91 -9.08 20.79
CA VAL A 68 -26.92 -8.95 19.73
C VAL A 68 -28.06 -9.93 20.01
N ALA A 69 -27.76 -11.18 20.36
CA ALA A 69 -28.79 -12.16 20.74
C ALA A 69 -29.62 -11.70 21.94
N ALA A 70 -28.98 -11.13 22.97
CA ALA A 70 -29.65 -10.59 24.15
C ALA A 70 -30.57 -9.41 23.80
N ARG A 71 -30.14 -8.53 22.89
CA ARG A 71 -30.97 -7.41 22.40
C ARG A 71 -32.17 -7.88 21.59
N LEU A 72 -31.98 -8.87 20.73
CA LEU A 72 -33.08 -9.50 19.99
C LEU A 72 -34.10 -10.15 20.94
N ALA A 73 -33.62 -10.85 21.98
CA ALA A 73 -34.47 -11.41 23.03
C ALA A 73 -35.26 -10.32 23.79
N ALA A 74 -34.61 -9.21 24.17
CA ALA A 74 -35.28 -8.09 24.81
C ALA A 74 -36.33 -7.43 23.89
N LYS A 75 -36.02 -7.28 22.60
CA LYS A 75 -36.98 -6.78 21.59
C LYS A 75 -38.20 -7.68 21.48
N LYS A 76 -37.99 -8.99 21.42
CA LYS A 76 -39.07 -10.00 21.41
C LYS A 76 -39.95 -9.92 22.64
N GLN A 77 -39.36 -9.78 23.83
CA GLN A 77 -40.09 -9.60 25.10
C GLN A 77 -40.91 -8.30 25.12
N ASN A 78 -40.42 -7.24 24.47
CA ASN A 78 -41.13 -5.97 24.30
C ASN A 78 -42.14 -5.97 23.13
N GLY A 79 -42.52 -7.14 22.59
CA GLY A 79 -43.57 -7.27 21.59
C GLY A 79 -43.12 -7.11 20.13
N VAL A 80 -41.84 -6.87 19.85
CA VAL A 80 -41.31 -6.82 18.48
C VAL A 80 -41.28 -8.23 17.89
N LYS A 81 -41.74 -8.38 16.64
CA LYS A 81 -41.67 -9.66 15.94
C LYS A 81 -40.23 -9.95 15.52
N VAL A 82 -39.60 -10.95 16.11
CA VAL A 82 -38.23 -11.35 15.74
C VAL A 82 -38.25 -12.74 15.12
N SER A 83 -37.56 -12.94 13.99
CA SER A 83 -37.36 -14.25 13.37
C SER A 83 -36.03 -14.35 12.64
N LEU A 84 -35.40 -15.53 12.69
CA LEU A 84 -34.08 -15.80 12.11
C LEU A 84 -34.16 -16.99 11.15
N PHE A 85 -33.58 -16.82 9.96
CA PHE A 85 -33.24 -17.90 9.04
C PHE A 85 -31.71 -18.03 8.97
N MET A 86 -31.18 -19.24 9.14
CA MET A 86 -29.76 -19.47 9.35
C MET A 86 -29.22 -20.69 8.60
N GLU A 87 -27.94 -20.69 8.28
CA GLU A 87 -27.23 -21.87 7.77
C GLU A 87 -27.26 -22.99 8.81
N SER A 88 -27.68 -24.19 8.38
CA SER A 88 -27.84 -25.37 9.22
C SER A 88 -26.51 -25.82 9.81
N ASP A 89 -25.40 -25.70 9.08
CA ASP A 89 -24.09 -26.05 9.61
C ASP A 89 -23.58 -25.06 10.67
N ALA A 90 -24.21 -23.89 10.81
CA ALA A 90 -23.91 -22.98 11.91
C ALA A 90 -24.23 -23.59 13.28
N THR A 91 -25.17 -24.54 13.37
CA THR A 91 -25.44 -25.25 14.64
C THR A 91 -24.30 -26.16 15.07
N ASN A 92 -23.43 -26.57 14.13
CA ASN A 92 -22.29 -27.44 14.42
C ASN A 92 -21.07 -26.66 14.92
N ASN A 93 -21.07 -25.33 14.81
CA ASN A 93 -20.02 -24.49 15.36
C ASN A 93 -20.35 -24.12 16.82
N PRO A 94 -19.57 -24.58 17.82
CA PRO A 94 -19.83 -24.30 19.23
C PRO A 94 -19.87 -22.81 19.58
N ARG A 95 -19.22 -21.94 18.79
CA ARG A 95 -19.23 -20.49 19.02
C ARG A 95 -20.63 -19.89 18.93
N ASN A 96 -21.48 -20.42 18.05
CA ASN A 96 -22.86 -19.95 17.91
C ASN A 96 -23.76 -20.39 19.07
N GLY A 97 -23.35 -21.39 19.86
CA GLY A 97 -24.19 -22.05 20.86
C GLY A 97 -24.75 -21.10 21.92
N ALA A 98 -23.96 -20.15 22.42
CA ALA A 98 -24.41 -19.19 23.42
C ALA A 98 -25.47 -18.23 22.87
N ALA A 99 -25.23 -17.64 21.70
CA ALA A 99 -26.18 -16.76 21.02
C ALA A 99 -27.48 -17.50 20.68
N LEU A 100 -27.39 -18.70 20.09
CA LEU A 100 -28.55 -19.53 19.76
C LEU A 100 -29.34 -19.96 21.01
N SER A 101 -28.66 -20.26 22.12
CA SER A 101 -29.32 -20.58 23.40
C SER A 101 -30.16 -19.42 23.92
N ILE A 102 -29.66 -18.18 23.80
CA ILE A 102 -30.40 -16.97 24.19
C ILE A 102 -31.65 -16.81 23.32
N LEU A 103 -31.52 -16.94 22.00
CA LEU A 103 -32.66 -16.82 21.08
C LEU A 103 -33.72 -17.90 21.35
N SER A 104 -33.29 -19.13 21.58
CA SER A 104 -34.16 -20.27 21.91
C SER A 104 -34.93 -20.03 23.22
N LYS A 105 -34.24 -19.62 24.29
CA LYS A 105 -34.87 -19.28 25.59
C LYS A 105 -35.89 -18.14 25.48
N ALA A 106 -35.68 -17.21 24.54
CA ALA A 106 -36.59 -16.10 24.27
C ALA A 106 -37.76 -16.46 23.34
N ASN A 107 -37.90 -17.73 22.94
CA ASN A 107 -38.90 -18.20 21.98
C ASN A 107 -38.86 -17.42 20.64
N ILE A 108 -37.66 -17.09 20.17
CA ILE A 108 -37.47 -16.51 18.84
C ILE A 108 -37.46 -17.67 17.83
N PRO A 109 -38.34 -17.65 16.80
CA PRO A 109 -38.30 -18.65 15.73
C PRO A 109 -36.96 -18.60 14.99
N VAL A 110 -36.20 -19.69 15.07
CA VAL A 110 -34.99 -19.92 14.28
C VAL A 110 -35.28 -21.07 13.31
N ARG A 111 -35.16 -20.78 12.02
CA ARG A 111 -35.29 -21.75 10.94
C ARG A 111 -33.92 -21.95 10.30
N PHE A 112 -33.69 -23.16 9.80
CA PHE A 112 -32.45 -23.51 9.12
C PHE A 112 -32.73 -23.86 7.67
N ASP A 113 -31.75 -23.64 6.81
CA ASP A 113 -31.80 -24.05 5.41
C ASP A 113 -31.84 -25.59 5.26
N ARG A 114 -32.02 -26.04 4.02
CA ARG A 114 -31.99 -27.46 3.67
C ARG A 114 -30.69 -27.73 2.94
N ARG A 115 -29.87 -28.62 3.51
CA ARG A 115 -28.54 -29.00 2.99
C ARG A 115 -28.52 -29.20 1.46
N GLY A 116 -27.63 -28.46 0.79
CA GLY A 116 -27.32 -28.61 -0.65
C GLY A 116 -26.32 -27.57 -1.15
N SER A 117 -26.63 -26.30 -0.93
CA SER A 117 -25.78 -25.11 -1.18
C SER A 117 -25.77 -24.23 0.07
N LEU A 118 -24.79 -23.33 0.23
CA LEU A 118 -24.70 -22.54 1.46
C LEU A 118 -25.79 -21.47 1.51
N MET A 119 -26.43 -21.31 2.68
CA MET A 119 -27.25 -20.15 3.00
C MET A 119 -26.34 -19.00 3.44
N HIS A 120 -25.74 -18.30 2.47
CA HIS A 120 -24.65 -17.37 2.71
C HIS A 120 -25.09 -15.89 2.79
N ASN A 121 -26.38 -15.63 2.96
CA ASN A 121 -26.91 -14.30 3.22
C ASN A 121 -26.43 -13.72 4.57
N LYS A 122 -26.29 -12.39 4.63
CA LYS A 122 -26.08 -11.60 5.85
C LYS A 122 -26.91 -10.32 5.79
N PHE A 123 -28.23 -10.45 5.76
CA PHE A 123 -29.12 -9.31 5.75
C PHE A 123 -30.10 -9.30 6.92
N ILE A 124 -30.44 -8.10 7.39
CA ILE A 124 -31.31 -7.90 8.54
C ILE A 124 -32.27 -6.76 8.23
N LEU A 125 -33.56 -7.07 8.26
CA LEU A 125 -34.65 -6.13 8.04
C LEU A 125 -35.17 -5.63 9.38
N VAL A 126 -35.31 -4.31 9.51
CA VAL A 126 -35.99 -3.67 10.64
C VAL A 126 -37.26 -3.00 10.13
N ASP A 127 -38.39 -3.39 10.72
CA ASP A 127 -39.74 -2.89 10.44
C ASP A 127 -40.15 -2.99 8.96
N ILE A 128 -39.43 -3.79 8.15
CA ILE A 128 -39.57 -3.90 6.69
C ILE A 128 -39.46 -2.52 6.00
N ARG A 129 -38.72 -1.59 6.62
CA ARG A 129 -38.49 -0.23 6.08
C ARG A 129 -37.04 0.04 5.74
N ARG A 130 -36.15 -0.75 6.32
CA ARG A 130 -34.71 -0.56 6.26
C ARG A 130 -34.06 -1.93 6.25
N VAL A 131 -32.92 -2.02 5.57
CA VAL A 131 -32.15 -3.26 5.48
C VAL A 131 -30.69 -2.99 5.78
N TRP A 132 -30.11 -3.82 6.64
CA TRP A 132 -28.68 -3.91 6.86
C TRP A 132 -28.15 -5.08 6.07
N ILE A 133 -27.14 -4.87 5.23
CA ILE A 133 -26.51 -5.87 4.37
C ILE A 133 -24.98 -5.75 4.44
N GLY A 134 -24.27 -6.66 3.78
CA GLY A 134 -22.84 -6.54 3.54
C GLY A 134 -22.13 -7.88 3.58
N SER A 135 -20.82 -7.82 3.77
CA SER A 135 -19.96 -9.00 3.77
C SER A 135 -19.79 -9.64 5.15
N ALA A 136 -20.12 -8.92 6.23
CA ALA A 136 -19.90 -9.33 7.61
C ALA A 136 -20.89 -10.39 8.11
N ASN A 137 -20.37 -11.51 8.63
CA ASN A 137 -21.15 -12.38 9.53
C ASN A 137 -21.40 -11.65 10.85
N ILE A 138 -22.49 -11.98 11.56
CA ILE A 138 -22.84 -11.37 12.85
C ILE A 138 -22.06 -12.06 13.97
N THR A 139 -20.73 -12.03 13.84
CA THR A 139 -19.80 -12.71 14.73
C THR A 139 -18.74 -11.77 15.27
N GLU A 140 -18.11 -12.13 16.39
CA GLU A 140 -16.96 -11.42 16.93
C GLU A 140 -15.88 -11.26 15.85
N ARG A 141 -15.60 -12.35 15.12
CA ARG A 141 -14.68 -12.33 13.99
C ARG A 141 -15.13 -11.39 12.88
N GLY A 142 -16.42 -11.38 12.53
CA GLY A 142 -16.96 -10.49 11.52
C GLY A 142 -16.81 -9.01 11.86
N PHE A 143 -17.16 -8.62 13.09
CA PHE A 143 -17.21 -7.21 13.49
C PHE A 143 -15.88 -6.65 14.00
N PHE A 144 -15.04 -7.47 14.65
CA PHE A 144 -13.88 -6.98 15.40
C PHE A 144 -12.53 -7.44 14.85
N TYR A 145 -12.49 -8.38 13.91
CA TYR A 145 -11.23 -8.91 13.38
C TYR A 145 -11.14 -8.84 11.85
N ASN A 146 -12.19 -9.27 11.15
CA ASN A 146 -12.19 -9.33 9.69
C ASN A 146 -12.49 -7.95 9.08
N TYR A 147 -11.88 -7.71 7.93
CA TYR A 147 -12.17 -6.57 7.07
C TYR A 147 -13.44 -6.84 6.28
N ASN A 148 -14.53 -6.17 6.66
CA ASN A 148 -15.83 -6.28 6.00
C ASN A 148 -16.40 -4.91 5.71
N ASP A 149 -17.36 -4.89 4.81
CA ASP A 149 -18.26 -3.77 4.63
C ASP A 149 -19.67 -4.12 5.11
N CYS A 150 -20.35 -3.11 5.63
CA CYS A 150 -21.72 -3.15 6.08
C CYS A 150 -22.45 -1.93 5.51
N ILE A 151 -23.65 -2.12 4.98
CA ILE A 151 -24.47 -1.07 4.41
C ILE A 151 -25.82 -1.07 5.10
N LEU A 152 -26.26 0.10 5.55
CA LEU A 152 -27.64 0.37 5.93
C LEU A 152 -28.31 1.12 4.78
N ILE A 153 -29.38 0.54 4.22
CA ILE A 153 -30.24 1.20 3.24
C ILE A 153 -31.57 1.51 3.92
N GLU A 154 -31.91 2.79 4.01
CA GLU A 154 -33.13 3.29 4.62
C GLU A 154 -34.20 3.58 3.56
N ASP A 155 -34.68 2.52 2.91
CA ASP A 155 -35.71 2.59 1.88
C ASP A 155 -36.68 1.40 1.98
N ALA A 156 -37.98 1.69 2.08
CA ALA A 156 -38.99 0.67 2.31
C ALA A 156 -39.24 -0.22 1.08
N VAL A 157 -39.00 0.28 -0.13
CA VAL A 157 -39.18 -0.50 -1.36
C VAL A 157 -38.03 -1.49 -1.50
N VAL A 158 -36.79 -1.05 -1.24
CA VAL A 158 -35.62 -1.95 -1.17
C VAL A 158 -35.79 -2.97 -0.04
N ALA A 159 -36.20 -2.55 1.16
CA ALA A 159 -36.45 -3.47 2.26
C ALA A 159 -37.57 -4.49 1.94
N GLY A 160 -38.61 -4.06 1.23
CA GLY A 160 -39.66 -4.94 0.71
C GLY A 160 -39.10 -6.02 -0.23
N ARG A 161 -38.19 -5.67 -1.15
CA ARG A 161 -37.55 -6.64 -2.05
C ARG A 161 -36.74 -7.70 -1.31
N TYR A 162 -36.02 -7.31 -0.25
CA TYR A 162 -35.32 -8.25 0.64
C TYR A 162 -36.30 -9.08 1.48
N TYR A 163 -37.44 -8.52 1.87
CA TYR A 163 -38.47 -9.26 2.61
C TYR A 163 -39.15 -10.33 1.75
N GLU A 164 -39.42 -10.06 0.48
CA GLU A 164 -39.88 -11.08 -0.48
C GLU A 164 -38.88 -12.24 -0.59
N HIS A 165 -37.58 -11.93 -0.70
CA HIS A 165 -36.55 -12.97 -0.70
C HIS A 165 -36.53 -13.75 0.63
N TYR A 166 -36.61 -13.06 1.78
CA TYR A 166 -36.72 -13.70 3.09
C TYR A 166 -37.89 -14.69 3.16
N LEU A 167 -39.08 -14.29 2.68
CA LEU A 167 -40.27 -15.15 2.63
C LEU A 167 -40.02 -16.40 1.78
N SER A 168 -39.34 -16.24 0.64
CA SER A 168 -39.00 -17.39 -0.23
C SER A 168 -38.07 -18.41 0.42
N LEU A 169 -37.25 -17.98 1.38
CA LEU A 169 -36.35 -18.86 2.12
C LEU A 169 -37.07 -19.56 3.29
N VAL A 170 -37.88 -18.84 4.05
CA VAL A 170 -38.54 -19.39 5.26
C VAL A 170 -39.78 -20.22 4.97
N ASP A 171 -40.45 -19.96 3.85
CA ASP A 171 -41.64 -20.64 3.37
C ASP A 171 -41.66 -20.78 1.83
N PRO A 172 -40.76 -21.62 1.28
CA PRO A 172 -40.63 -21.79 -0.17
C PRO A 172 -41.84 -22.45 -0.85
N LEU A 173 -42.74 -23.07 -0.09
CA LEU A 173 -43.96 -23.68 -0.64
C LEU A 173 -45.01 -22.63 -0.96
N THR A 174 -45.17 -21.65 -0.05
CA THR A 174 -46.10 -20.53 -0.24
C THR A 174 -45.50 -19.44 -1.12
N PHE A 175 -44.18 -19.22 -1.02
CA PHE A 175 -43.45 -18.18 -1.74
C PHE A 175 -42.29 -18.78 -2.55
N PRO A 176 -42.54 -19.65 -3.53
CA PRO A 176 -41.48 -20.14 -4.40
C PRO A 176 -40.73 -18.96 -5.04
N GLY A 177 -39.40 -19.05 -5.17
CA GLY A 177 -38.56 -17.96 -5.66
C GLY A 177 -38.95 -17.44 -7.06
N GLN A 178 -39.70 -18.21 -7.84
CA GLN A 178 -40.28 -17.82 -9.13
C GLN A 178 -41.43 -16.78 -9.01
N LEU A 179 -42.06 -16.68 -7.84
CA LEU A 179 -43.10 -15.69 -7.53
C LEU A 179 -42.53 -14.39 -6.92
N ALA A 180 -41.25 -14.34 -6.59
CA ALA A 180 -40.60 -13.11 -6.13
C ALA A 180 -40.60 -12.05 -7.24
N SER A 181 -40.75 -10.77 -6.87
CA SER A 181 -40.73 -9.68 -7.83
C SER A 181 -39.43 -9.69 -8.65
N LYS A 182 -39.54 -9.55 -9.97
CA LYS A 182 -38.40 -9.33 -10.87
C LYS A 182 -37.88 -7.89 -10.84
N GLN A 183 -38.47 -7.02 -10.00
CA GLN A 183 -37.98 -5.67 -9.82
C GLN A 183 -36.66 -5.70 -9.03
N ASN A 184 -35.57 -5.49 -9.75
CA ASN A 184 -34.22 -5.47 -9.20
C ASN A 184 -33.56 -4.09 -9.33
N ARG A 185 -34.31 -3.05 -9.73
CA ARG A 185 -33.82 -1.67 -9.92
C ARG A 185 -34.69 -0.69 -9.15
N PHE A 186 -34.03 0.20 -8.40
CA PHE A 186 -34.62 1.13 -7.47
C PHE A 186 -33.91 2.50 -7.53
N THR A 187 -34.53 3.51 -6.94
CA THR A 187 -33.91 4.81 -6.70
C THR A 187 -34.13 5.15 -5.23
N VAL A 188 -33.05 5.21 -4.47
CA VAL A 188 -33.05 5.50 -3.03
C VAL A 188 -32.64 6.95 -2.86
N GLY A 189 -33.60 7.82 -2.57
CA GLY A 189 -33.40 9.27 -2.71
C GLY A 189 -33.12 9.63 -4.17
N ASP A 190 -31.90 10.05 -4.47
CA ASP A 190 -31.38 10.35 -5.82
C ASP A 190 -30.39 9.30 -6.34
N VAL A 191 -30.18 8.21 -5.59
CA VAL A 191 -29.17 7.18 -5.87
C VAL A 191 -29.80 5.99 -6.59
N PRO A 192 -29.39 5.65 -7.82
CA PRO A 192 -29.74 4.38 -8.45
C PRO A 192 -29.14 3.21 -7.69
N VAL A 193 -30.01 2.24 -7.34
CA VAL A 193 -29.64 1.01 -6.62
C VAL A 193 -30.21 -0.18 -7.37
N GLU A 194 -29.39 -1.19 -7.63
CA GLU A 194 -29.83 -2.50 -8.12
C GLU A 194 -29.64 -3.55 -7.02
N VAL A 195 -30.56 -4.50 -6.89
CA VAL A 195 -30.55 -5.56 -5.86
C VAL A 195 -30.77 -6.90 -6.55
N TYR A 196 -29.92 -7.87 -6.25
CA TYR A 196 -29.94 -9.20 -6.86
C TYR A 196 -29.70 -10.29 -5.82
N PHE A 197 -30.27 -11.48 -6.07
CA PHE A 197 -30.12 -12.66 -5.23
C PHE A 197 -29.69 -13.86 -6.06
N SER A 198 -28.80 -14.69 -5.50
CA SER A 198 -28.55 -16.03 -6.02
C SER A 198 -29.16 -17.06 -5.06
N PRO A 199 -29.48 -18.26 -5.55
CA PRO A 199 -29.62 -18.59 -6.97
C PRO A 199 -30.83 -17.89 -7.60
N GLY A 200 -30.73 -17.50 -8.88
CA GLY A 200 -31.89 -17.03 -9.65
C GLY A 200 -31.64 -15.79 -10.51
N ASP A 201 -31.11 -14.71 -9.95
CA ASP A 201 -30.97 -13.44 -10.70
C ASP A 201 -29.74 -13.40 -11.62
N GLY A 202 -28.78 -14.32 -11.49
CA GLY A 202 -27.58 -14.32 -12.32
C GLY A 202 -26.60 -13.21 -11.95
N ILE A 203 -26.23 -13.11 -10.66
CA ILE A 203 -25.42 -12.01 -10.09
C ILE A 203 -24.13 -11.82 -10.89
N THR A 204 -23.45 -12.91 -11.27
CA THR A 204 -22.22 -12.84 -12.07
C THR A 204 -22.41 -12.06 -13.37
N GLY A 205 -23.54 -12.25 -14.07
CA GLY A 205 -23.85 -11.55 -15.32
C GLY A 205 -24.12 -10.06 -15.13
N HIS A 206 -24.78 -9.69 -14.03
CA HIS A 206 -24.99 -8.28 -13.67
C HIS A 206 -23.67 -7.59 -13.31
N TYR A 207 -22.79 -8.27 -12.57
CA TYR A 207 -21.48 -7.73 -12.24
C TYR A 207 -20.59 -7.57 -13.47
N THR A 208 -20.54 -8.56 -14.38
CA THR A 208 -19.76 -8.43 -15.63
C THR A 208 -20.30 -7.30 -16.52
N ALA A 209 -21.62 -7.17 -16.64
CA ALA A 209 -22.23 -6.08 -17.40
C ALA A 209 -21.95 -4.69 -16.83
N ALA A 210 -21.81 -4.58 -15.51
CA ALA A 210 -21.39 -3.34 -14.85
C ALA A 210 -19.88 -3.08 -15.08
N VAL A 211 -19.02 -4.08 -14.87
CA VAL A 211 -17.57 -3.99 -15.12
C VAL A 211 -17.27 -3.56 -16.55
N ALA A 212 -17.98 -4.12 -17.54
CA ALA A 212 -17.83 -3.77 -18.96
C ALA A 212 -18.12 -2.29 -19.28
N LYS A 213 -18.78 -1.55 -18.37
CA LYS A 213 -19.08 -0.11 -18.51
C LYS A 213 -18.07 0.79 -17.81
N ALA A 214 -17.09 0.24 -17.09
CA ALA A 214 -16.07 1.04 -16.40
C ALA A 214 -15.23 1.83 -17.41
N ARG A 215 -14.94 3.10 -17.10
CA ARG A 215 -14.31 4.02 -18.05
C ARG A 215 -12.84 4.28 -17.74
N ASP A 216 -12.52 4.44 -16.47
CA ASP A 216 -11.21 4.92 -16.02
C ASP A 216 -10.53 3.88 -15.13
N ARG A 217 -11.26 3.34 -14.15
CA ARG A 217 -10.68 2.49 -13.09
C ARG A 217 -11.61 1.38 -12.64
N ILE A 218 -11.04 0.21 -12.35
CA ILE A 218 -11.70 -0.89 -11.63
C ILE A 218 -10.84 -1.22 -10.42
N ARG A 219 -11.40 -1.05 -9.22
CA ARG A 219 -10.75 -1.43 -7.96
C ARG A 219 -11.55 -2.54 -7.30
N PHE A 220 -10.92 -3.51 -6.64
CA PHE A 220 -11.67 -4.53 -5.90
C PHE A 220 -11.01 -4.94 -4.59
N LEU A 221 -11.85 -5.35 -3.63
CA LEU A 221 -11.46 -6.03 -2.39
C LEU A 221 -12.24 -7.35 -2.33
N CYS A 222 -11.54 -8.48 -2.30
CA CYS A 222 -12.22 -9.77 -2.36
C CYS A 222 -11.62 -10.85 -1.45
N PHE A 223 -12.47 -11.58 -0.76
CA PHE A 223 -12.07 -12.80 -0.03
C PHE A 223 -11.69 -13.94 -0.97
N ALA A 224 -12.51 -14.20 -1.98
CA ALA A 224 -12.31 -15.29 -2.92
C ALA A 224 -12.51 -14.81 -4.36
N PHE A 225 -11.57 -15.18 -5.23
CA PHE A 225 -11.61 -14.88 -6.66
C PHE A 225 -11.36 -16.15 -7.49
N SER A 226 -12.39 -16.65 -8.16
CA SER A 226 -12.31 -17.75 -9.15
C SER A 226 -13.31 -17.61 -10.31
N SER A 227 -14.04 -16.50 -10.38
CA SER A 227 -15.00 -16.22 -11.46
C SER A 227 -14.28 -15.87 -12.77
N LEU A 228 -14.30 -16.80 -13.73
CA LEU A 228 -13.78 -16.56 -15.09
C LEU A 228 -14.50 -15.42 -15.80
N PRO A 229 -15.85 -15.31 -15.78
CA PRO A 229 -16.53 -14.21 -16.46
C PRO A 229 -16.10 -12.83 -15.95
N LEU A 230 -15.94 -12.67 -14.63
CA LEU A 230 -15.47 -11.41 -14.05
C LEU A 230 -14.03 -11.11 -14.42
N ALA A 231 -13.15 -12.11 -14.38
CA ALA A 231 -11.77 -11.96 -14.84
C ALA A 231 -11.73 -11.50 -16.30
N TYR A 232 -12.47 -12.16 -17.21
CA TYR A 232 -12.51 -11.78 -18.61
C TYR A 232 -13.02 -10.35 -18.83
N ALA A 233 -14.11 -9.95 -18.16
CA ALA A 233 -14.63 -8.59 -18.26
C ALA A 233 -13.61 -7.54 -17.78
N MET A 234 -12.88 -7.82 -16.69
CA MET A 234 -11.80 -6.95 -16.23
C MET A 234 -10.62 -6.89 -17.21
N ASN A 235 -10.24 -8.04 -17.78
CA ASN A 235 -9.16 -8.13 -18.78
C ASN A 235 -9.49 -7.35 -20.06
N GLU A 236 -10.73 -7.41 -20.54
CA GLU A 236 -11.16 -6.63 -21.70
C GLU A 236 -11.06 -5.12 -21.44
N ARG A 237 -11.56 -4.67 -20.28
CA ARG A 237 -11.46 -3.24 -19.93
C ARG A 237 -10.04 -2.78 -19.75
N GLU A 238 -9.15 -3.61 -19.21
CA GLU A 238 -7.74 -3.24 -19.12
C GLU A 238 -7.08 -3.08 -20.50
N ARG A 239 -7.39 -3.97 -21.45
CA ARG A 239 -6.93 -3.84 -22.84
C ARG A 239 -7.41 -2.55 -23.50
N ASP A 240 -8.58 -2.06 -23.08
CA ASP A 240 -9.15 -0.78 -23.50
C ASP A 240 -8.59 0.43 -22.73
N GLY A 241 -7.58 0.23 -21.87
CA GLY A 241 -6.88 1.30 -21.14
C GLY A 241 -7.43 1.62 -19.74
N VAL A 242 -8.41 0.86 -19.24
CA VAL A 242 -8.93 1.02 -17.87
C VAL A 242 -7.92 0.49 -16.85
N ILE A 243 -7.62 1.26 -15.81
CA ILE A 243 -6.69 0.81 -14.77
C ILE A 243 -7.42 -0.17 -13.85
N VAL A 244 -7.01 -1.43 -13.85
CA VAL A 244 -7.52 -2.45 -12.95
C VAL A 244 -6.52 -2.70 -11.81
N SER A 245 -7.00 -2.72 -10.57
CA SER A 245 -6.20 -3.03 -9.38
C SER A 245 -7.03 -3.66 -8.25
N GLY A 246 -6.43 -4.47 -7.39
CA GLY A 246 -7.21 -5.14 -6.34
C GLY A 246 -6.43 -5.76 -5.20
N ILE A 247 -7.12 -5.95 -4.07
CA ILE A 247 -6.61 -6.63 -2.88
C ILE A 247 -7.42 -7.90 -2.66
N PHE A 248 -6.73 -9.01 -2.43
CA PHE A 248 -7.36 -10.28 -2.10
C PHE A 248 -6.80 -10.88 -0.80
N ASP A 249 -7.59 -11.76 -0.19
CA ASP A 249 -7.17 -12.55 0.96
C ASP A 249 -6.25 -13.70 0.54
N ASP A 250 -5.12 -13.89 1.23
CA ASP A 250 -4.14 -14.93 0.91
C ASP A 250 -4.50 -16.32 1.46
N THR A 251 -5.51 -16.42 2.35
CA THR A 251 -5.87 -17.65 3.05
C THR A 251 -6.83 -18.55 2.30
N PHE A 252 -7.43 -18.06 1.20
CA PHE A 252 -8.20 -18.92 0.29
C PHE A 252 -7.22 -19.85 -0.45
N THR A 253 -7.10 -21.09 0.03
CA THR A 253 -6.11 -22.12 -0.35
C THR A 253 -5.99 -22.27 -1.88
N ASP A 254 -4.74 -22.29 -2.39
CA ASP A 254 -4.36 -22.23 -3.82
C ASP A 254 -4.81 -20.98 -4.61
N GLY A 255 -5.46 -20.02 -3.96
CA GLY A 255 -6.10 -18.86 -4.57
C GLY A 255 -5.13 -17.92 -5.26
N LEU A 256 -3.97 -17.61 -4.68
CA LEU A 256 -3.00 -16.71 -5.32
C LEU A 256 -2.56 -17.25 -6.69
N ALA A 257 -2.26 -18.55 -6.80
CA ALA A 257 -1.83 -19.15 -8.06
C ALA A 257 -2.96 -19.23 -9.09
N LYS A 258 -4.20 -19.52 -8.65
CA LYS A 258 -5.38 -19.56 -9.53
C LYS A 258 -5.79 -18.15 -9.96
N THR A 259 -5.95 -17.21 -9.04
CA THR A 259 -6.27 -15.80 -9.29
C THR A 259 -5.23 -15.13 -10.18
N LYS A 260 -3.92 -15.36 -9.96
CA LYS A 260 -2.86 -14.86 -10.85
C LYS A 260 -2.91 -15.45 -12.27
N ARG A 261 -3.54 -16.61 -12.49
CA ARG A 261 -3.74 -17.16 -13.84
C ARG A 261 -4.96 -16.56 -14.55
N LEU A 262 -5.90 -15.99 -13.80
CA LEU A 262 -7.15 -15.45 -14.35
C LEU A 262 -7.05 -13.94 -14.63
N LEU A 263 -6.39 -13.21 -13.73
CA LEU A 263 -6.22 -11.76 -13.85
C LEU A 263 -5.24 -11.40 -14.96
N PRO A 264 -5.34 -10.18 -15.54
CA PRO A 264 -4.53 -9.81 -16.67
C PRO A 264 -3.03 -9.84 -16.37
N TYR A 265 -2.26 -10.09 -17.42
CA TYR A 265 -0.80 -10.10 -17.36
C TYR A 265 -0.22 -8.77 -16.90
N ASP A 266 -0.80 -7.64 -17.31
CA ASP A 266 -0.25 -6.30 -17.00
C ASP A 266 -0.51 -5.89 -15.55
N ILE A 267 -1.65 -6.26 -14.94
CA ILE A 267 -1.85 -6.08 -13.49
C ILE A 267 -0.77 -6.84 -12.69
N LEU A 268 -0.41 -8.04 -13.13
CA LEU A 268 0.58 -8.89 -12.45
C LEU A 268 2.00 -8.35 -12.62
N LYS A 269 2.30 -7.77 -13.79
CA LYS A 269 3.60 -7.19 -14.13
C LYS A 269 3.83 -5.83 -13.47
N ASP A 270 2.79 -4.99 -13.40
CA ASP A 270 2.85 -3.62 -12.87
C ASP A 270 2.66 -3.56 -11.34
N GLN A 271 2.61 -4.70 -10.65
CA GLN A 271 2.35 -4.78 -9.20
C GLN A 271 1.03 -4.10 -8.78
N ARG A 272 0.03 -4.10 -9.66
CA ARG A 272 -1.32 -3.56 -9.40
C ARG A 272 -2.23 -4.58 -8.67
N LEU A 273 -1.64 -5.64 -8.10
CA LEU A 273 -2.27 -6.58 -7.19
C LEU A 273 -1.50 -6.63 -5.88
N SER A 274 -2.24 -6.47 -4.77
CA SER A 274 -1.72 -6.60 -3.42
C SER A 274 -2.52 -7.65 -2.65
N TYR A 275 -1.95 -8.12 -1.54
CA TYR A 275 -2.62 -9.00 -0.60
C TYR A 275 -2.19 -8.63 0.81
N ILE A 276 -3.09 -8.77 1.76
CA ILE A 276 -2.75 -8.64 3.18
C ILE A 276 -2.24 -10.01 3.62
N ALA A 277 -0.93 -10.09 3.93
CA ALA A 277 -0.31 -11.34 4.33
C ALA A 277 -0.56 -11.67 5.81
N LYS A 278 -0.59 -12.98 6.04
CA LYS A 278 -0.83 -13.72 7.29
C LYS A 278 0.12 -13.44 8.48
N ASP A 279 0.26 -12.21 8.94
CA ASP A 279 0.98 -11.90 10.20
C ASP A 279 0.05 -11.92 11.43
N ASN A 280 -1.27 -12.07 11.21
CA ASN A 280 -2.24 -12.19 12.30
C ASN A 280 -3.30 -13.23 11.90
N ASP A 281 -3.23 -14.46 12.44
CA ASP A 281 -4.16 -15.58 12.20
C ASP A 281 -5.65 -15.27 12.52
N ALA A 282 -5.99 -14.02 12.84
CA ALA A 282 -7.32 -13.55 13.22
C ALA A 282 -8.05 -12.72 12.16
N ALA A 283 -7.37 -11.97 11.28
CA ALA A 283 -7.99 -10.95 10.41
C ALA A 283 -7.95 -11.32 8.92
N LYS A 284 -9.13 -11.40 8.28
CA LYS A 284 -9.27 -11.70 6.83
C LYS A 284 -9.77 -10.51 6.03
N ILE A 285 -9.32 -10.36 4.77
CA ILE A 285 -10.00 -9.54 3.77
C ILE A 285 -11.30 -10.24 3.37
N HIS A 286 -12.35 -10.01 4.16
CA HIS A 286 -13.66 -10.62 3.94
C HIS A 286 -14.61 -9.74 3.12
N HIS A 287 -14.12 -8.60 2.63
CA HIS A 287 -14.78 -7.78 1.62
C HIS A 287 -15.11 -8.57 0.35
N LYS A 288 -16.17 -8.14 -0.32
CA LYS A 288 -16.65 -8.71 -1.58
C LYS A 288 -17.17 -7.58 -2.45
N CYS A 289 -16.29 -6.63 -2.75
CA CYS A 289 -16.68 -5.39 -3.42
C CYS A 289 -15.81 -5.04 -4.63
N ILE A 290 -16.44 -4.40 -5.61
CA ILE A 290 -15.82 -3.81 -6.80
C ILE A 290 -16.24 -2.34 -6.86
N MET A 291 -15.29 -1.44 -7.03
CA MET A 291 -15.51 -0.02 -7.26
C MET A 291 -15.16 0.29 -8.72
N LEU A 292 -16.14 0.80 -9.45
CA LEU A 292 -15.99 1.21 -10.85
C LEU A 292 -15.93 2.73 -10.92
N ASP A 293 -14.90 3.22 -11.59
CA ASP A 293 -14.53 4.64 -11.65
C ASP A 293 -14.50 5.24 -10.22
N ASP A 294 -15.20 6.36 -10.03
CA ASP A 294 -15.35 7.03 -8.74
C ASP A 294 -16.84 7.25 -8.38
N ASP A 295 -17.75 6.46 -8.97
CA ASP A 295 -19.20 6.63 -8.78
C ASP A 295 -20.04 5.36 -8.59
N THR A 296 -19.48 4.16 -8.77
CA THR A 296 -20.27 2.92 -8.70
C THR A 296 -19.59 1.88 -7.80
N VAL A 297 -20.37 1.25 -6.92
CA VAL A 297 -19.91 0.15 -6.05
C VAL A 297 -20.81 -1.05 -6.21
N LEU A 298 -20.20 -2.23 -6.36
CA LEU A 298 -20.85 -3.53 -6.38
C LEU A 298 -20.44 -4.25 -5.10
N THR A 299 -21.38 -4.75 -4.30
CA THR A 299 -21.05 -5.45 -3.06
C THR A 299 -22.21 -6.28 -2.50
N GLY A 300 -22.03 -6.93 -1.36
CA GLY A 300 -23.01 -7.81 -0.72
C GLY A 300 -22.32 -9.00 -0.06
N SER A 301 -23.05 -10.12 0.03
CA SER A 301 -22.49 -11.37 0.55
C SER A 301 -21.78 -12.22 -0.52
N PHE A 302 -22.02 -11.90 -1.80
CA PHE A 302 -21.59 -12.67 -2.97
C PHE A 302 -20.08 -12.66 -3.22
N ASN A 303 -19.43 -13.82 -3.11
CA ASN A 303 -18.01 -13.99 -3.46
C ASN A 303 -17.79 -13.99 -4.98
N PHE A 304 -16.60 -13.56 -5.44
CA PHE A 304 -16.25 -13.61 -6.87
C PHE A 304 -15.79 -15.01 -7.30
N SER A 305 -16.57 -16.03 -6.96
CA SER A 305 -16.20 -17.44 -7.09
C SER A 305 -17.22 -18.26 -7.88
N LEU A 306 -16.77 -19.39 -8.45
CA LEU A 306 -17.63 -20.29 -9.23
C LEU A 306 -18.84 -20.85 -8.46
N ASN A 307 -18.72 -20.99 -7.13
CA ASN A 307 -19.78 -21.58 -6.31
C ASN A 307 -20.79 -20.56 -5.80
N ALA A 308 -20.46 -19.26 -5.81
CA ALA A 308 -21.32 -18.22 -5.23
C ALA A 308 -22.70 -18.16 -5.90
N GLU A 309 -22.77 -18.41 -7.21
CA GLU A 309 -24.03 -18.42 -7.98
C GLU A 309 -25.00 -19.56 -7.56
N ARG A 310 -24.49 -20.59 -6.88
CA ARG A 310 -25.33 -21.69 -6.36
C ARG A 310 -25.76 -21.46 -4.92
N ASN A 311 -25.05 -20.60 -4.18
CA ASN A 311 -25.36 -20.28 -2.78
C ASN A 311 -26.49 -19.27 -2.71
N ASP A 312 -27.19 -19.24 -1.57
CA ASP A 312 -28.08 -18.13 -1.25
C ASP A 312 -27.23 -16.91 -0.89
N GLU A 313 -27.18 -15.93 -1.78
CA GLU A 313 -26.40 -14.71 -1.61
C GLU A 313 -27.23 -13.50 -2.02
N ASN A 314 -26.84 -12.33 -1.55
CA ASN A 314 -27.35 -11.06 -2.05
C ASN A 314 -26.22 -10.18 -2.56
N ALA A 315 -26.56 -9.35 -3.55
CA ALA A 315 -25.69 -8.37 -4.17
C ALA A 315 -26.44 -7.07 -4.42
N VAL A 316 -25.72 -5.96 -4.29
CA VAL A 316 -26.20 -4.62 -4.64
C VAL A 316 -25.23 -3.93 -5.57
N ILE A 317 -25.77 -3.14 -6.50
CA ILE A 317 -25.01 -2.21 -7.34
C ILE A 317 -25.52 -0.81 -7.03
N ILE A 318 -24.65 0.04 -6.47
CA ILE A 318 -25.00 1.38 -6.00
C ILE A 318 -24.22 2.41 -6.82
N LYS A 319 -24.95 3.26 -7.57
CA LYS A 319 -24.34 4.34 -8.35
C LYS A 319 -24.39 5.65 -7.56
N SER A 320 -23.41 5.85 -6.68
CA SER A 320 -23.24 7.07 -5.89
C SER A 320 -21.76 7.41 -5.68
N LYS A 321 -21.37 8.64 -6.05
CA LYS A 321 -20.03 9.19 -5.77
C LYS A 321 -19.71 9.22 -4.27
N ASN A 322 -20.71 9.45 -3.42
CA ASN A 322 -20.51 9.52 -1.98
C ASN A 322 -20.22 8.13 -1.39
N VAL A 323 -20.96 7.11 -1.84
CA VAL A 323 -20.71 5.71 -1.47
C VAL A 323 -19.38 5.24 -2.03
N ALA A 324 -19.11 5.49 -3.32
CA ALA A 324 -17.84 5.12 -3.97
C ALA A 324 -16.63 5.73 -3.26
N ARG A 325 -16.68 7.02 -2.87
CA ARG A 325 -15.60 7.67 -2.12
C ARG A 325 -15.29 6.95 -0.80
N ARG A 326 -16.31 6.49 -0.06
CA ARG A 326 -16.11 5.73 1.19
C ARG A 326 -15.35 4.42 0.93
N TYR A 327 -15.77 3.66 -0.08
CA TYR A 327 -15.11 2.40 -0.46
C TYR A 327 -13.70 2.63 -1.02
N ILE A 328 -13.48 3.67 -1.81
CA ILE A 328 -12.17 4.03 -2.35
C ILE A 328 -11.21 4.41 -1.22
N SER A 329 -11.64 5.24 -0.25
CA SER A 329 -10.81 5.56 0.91
C SER A 329 -10.44 4.32 1.72
N ARG A 330 -11.38 3.37 1.90
CA ARG A 330 -11.08 2.09 2.55
C ARG A 330 -10.09 1.26 1.75
N TYR A 331 -10.26 1.19 0.43
CA TYR A 331 -9.31 0.52 -0.45
C TYR A 331 -7.91 1.12 -0.36
N GLU A 332 -7.78 2.45 -0.35
CA GLU A 332 -6.48 3.14 -0.26
C GLU A 332 -5.80 2.93 1.11
N GLU A 333 -6.56 2.84 2.19
CA GLU A 333 -6.07 2.45 3.51
C GLU A 333 -5.51 1.02 3.47
N LEU A 334 -6.31 0.06 3.01
CA LEU A 334 -5.89 -1.34 2.91
C LEU A 334 -4.76 -1.55 1.91
N TRP A 335 -4.71 -0.74 0.84
CA TRP A 335 -3.64 -0.81 -0.15
C TRP A 335 -2.31 -0.39 0.44
N ARG A 336 -2.31 0.66 1.28
CA ARG A 336 -1.11 1.08 2.03
C ARG A 336 -0.69 -0.01 3.00
N GLU A 337 -1.62 -0.56 3.79
CA GLU A 337 -1.34 -1.66 4.71
C GLU A 337 -0.80 -2.91 3.99
N ALA A 338 -1.45 -3.31 2.90
CA ALA A 338 -1.04 -4.44 2.05
C ALA A 338 0.26 -4.18 1.29
N SER A 339 0.72 -2.93 1.18
CA SER A 339 2.04 -2.60 0.64
C SER A 339 3.11 -2.61 1.74
N GLU A 340 2.73 -2.35 3.00
CA GLU A 340 3.58 -2.43 4.18
C GLU A 340 3.78 -3.87 4.71
N ILE A 341 2.84 -4.79 4.46
CA ILE A 341 2.94 -6.18 4.95
C ILE A 341 3.94 -7.04 4.15
N PRO A 342 3.99 -7.02 2.81
CA PRO A 342 5.09 -7.60 2.05
C PRO A 342 6.43 -7.07 2.51
N LEU A 343 6.50 -5.79 2.91
CA LEU A 343 7.67 -5.21 3.56
C LEU A 343 7.90 -5.85 4.95
N ARG A 344 6.92 -5.94 5.86
CA ARG A 344 7.08 -6.60 7.18
C ARG A 344 7.50 -8.08 7.11
N LYS A 345 6.89 -8.87 6.22
CA LYS A 345 7.19 -10.30 6.06
C LYS A 345 8.55 -10.52 5.36
N PHE A 346 8.89 -9.67 4.39
CA PHE A 346 10.24 -9.55 3.81
C PHE A 346 11.32 -9.23 4.85
N LEU A 347 10.96 -8.52 5.93
CA LEU A 347 11.86 -8.17 7.02
C LEU A 347 12.01 -9.27 8.09
N GLN A 348 11.00 -10.12 8.28
CA GLN A 348 10.99 -11.20 9.28
C GLN A 348 11.69 -12.48 8.80
N GLU A 349 11.63 -12.83 7.51
CA GLU A 349 12.09 -14.14 7.00
C GLU A 349 13.53 -14.16 6.42
N ALA A 350 14.26 -13.04 6.40
CA ALA A 350 15.62 -13.00 5.84
C ALA A 350 16.71 -13.36 6.89
N PRO A 351 17.66 -14.27 6.57
CA PRO A 351 18.77 -14.63 7.44
C PRO A 351 19.87 -13.55 7.40
N ASP A 352 20.42 -13.23 8.58
CA ASP A 352 21.55 -12.33 8.90
C ASP A 352 21.33 -10.82 9.09
N ASP A 353 21.82 -10.33 10.24
CA ASP A 353 21.44 -9.09 10.94
C ASP A 353 22.27 -7.84 10.57
N GLU A 354 23.30 -7.95 9.72
CA GLU A 354 24.18 -6.82 9.40
C GLU A 354 23.82 -6.12 8.08
N ALA A 355 23.47 -6.89 7.03
CA ALA A 355 22.95 -6.35 5.77
C ALA A 355 21.56 -5.72 5.93
N LYS A 356 20.76 -6.25 6.86
CA LYS A 356 19.46 -5.71 7.29
C LYS A 356 19.59 -4.26 7.77
N ARG A 357 20.49 -3.97 8.71
CA ARG A 357 20.70 -2.61 9.24
C ARG A 357 21.18 -1.60 8.20
N ALA A 358 21.91 -2.04 7.18
CA ALA A 358 22.30 -1.18 6.06
C ALA A 358 21.11 -0.85 5.14
N CYS A 359 20.30 -1.84 4.78
CA CYS A 359 19.10 -1.63 3.94
C CYS A 359 17.98 -0.87 4.66
N TYR A 360 17.80 -1.09 5.97
CA TYR A 360 16.82 -0.39 6.82
C TYR A 360 16.98 1.14 6.78
N ARG A 361 18.22 1.64 6.80
CA ARG A 361 18.51 3.09 6.82
C ARG A 361 18.43 3.73 5.44
N LEU A 362 18.78 2.96 4.41
CA LEU A 362 18.70 3.34 3.01
C LEU A 362 17.27 3.60 2.53
N ALA A 363 16.33 2.72 2.89
CA ALA A 363 14.97 2.78 2.39
C ALA A 363 14.16 3.94 2.97
N ALA A 364 14.29 4.25 4.27
CA ALA A 364 13.43 5.22 4.95
C ALA A 364 13.68 6.69 4.56
N THR A 365 14.89 7.05 4.12
CA THR A 365 15.28 8.46 3.89
C THR A 365 15.44 8.81 2.40
N ALA A 366 15.72 7.81 1.54
CA ALA A 366 15.84 7.99 0.09
C ALA A 366 14.57 7.53 -0.68
N MET A 367 13.52 7.11 0.03
CA MET A 367 12.29 6.52 -0.51
C MET A 367 11.64 7.37 -1.60
N ASP A 368 11.66 8.69 -1.44
CA ASP A 368 11.09 9.63 -2.41
C ASP A 368 11.82 9.61 -3.77
N ASP A 369 13.15 9.55 -3.76
CA ASP A 369 13.96 9.44 -4.99
C ASP A 369 13.90 8.02 -5.58
N ILE A 370 13.80 7.00 -4.73
CA ILE A 370 13.64 5.59 -5.16
C ILE A 370 12.28 5.40 -5.84
N ILE A 371 11.19 5.94 -5.27
CA ILE A 371 9.83 5.86 -5.83
C ILE A 371 9.73 6.66 -7.13
N LYS A 372 10.33 7.86 -7.19
CA LYS A 372 10.23 8.74 -8.36
C LYS A 372 11.18 8.38 -9.51
N LYS A 373 12.37 7.85 -9.20
CA LYS A 373 13.49 7.70 -10.16
C LYS A 373 14.08 6.29 -10.21
N GLY A 374 13.70 5.39 -9.30
CA GLY A 374 14.26 4.03 -9.20
C GLY A 374 15.72 3.98 -8.73
N ALA A 375 16.28 5.10 -8.26
CA ALA A 375 17.70 5.24 -7.91
C ALA A 375 17.91 6.38 -6.91
N PHE A 376 19.03 6.35 -6.19
CA PHE A 376 19.51 7.48 -5.36
C PHE A 376 21.02 7.65 -5.53
N SER A 377 21.57 8.81 -5.16
CA SER A 377 22.99 9.11 -5.34
C SER A 377 23.69 9.49 -4.04
N GLY A 378 24.96 9.12 -3.90
CA GLY A 378 25.82 9.50 -2.78
C GLY A 378 27.25 9.77 -3.22
N ILE A 379 27.99 10.50 -2.39
CA ILE A 379 29.41 10.79 -2.61
C ILE A 379 30.21 9.68 -1.92
N VAL A 380 31.24 9.15 -2.58
CA VAL A 380 32.10 8.15 -1.94
C VAL A 380 32.82 8.77 -0.74
N HIS A 381 32.66 8.14 0.41
CA HIS A 381 33.35 8.51 1.64
C HIS A 381 34.60 7.65 1.86
N GLU A 382 34.51 6.34 1.66
CA GLU A 382 35.66 5.44 1.73
C GLU A 382 35.46 4.22 0.84
N ILE A 383 36.54 3.50 0.59
CA ILE A 383 36.53 2.24 -0.16
C ILE A 383 36.74 1.11 0.84
N VAL A 384 35.77 0.21 0.90
CA VAL A 384 35.77 -0.94 1.81
C VAL A 384 36.58 -2.08 1.20
N SER A 385 36.38 -2.32 -0.10
CA SER A 385 37.14 -3.28 -0.91
C SER A 385 37.12 -2.81 -2.36
N GLY A 386 37.96 -3.37 -3.23
CA GLY A 386 38.10 -2.84 -4.59
C GLY A 386 36.84 -2.92 -5.48
N ASP A 387 35.75 -3.57 -5.05
CA ASP A 387 34.43 -3.48 -5.68
C ASP A 387 33.33 -2.99 -4.71
N THR A 388 33.68 -2.53 -3.51
CA THR A 388 32.72 -2.12 -2.47
C THR A 388 33.13 -0.79 -1.84
N VAL A 389 32.21 0.16 -1.83
CA VAL A 389 32.43 1.52 -1.32
C VAL A 389 31.45 1.84 -0.20
N ARG A 390 31.83 2.73 0.72
CA ARG A 390 30.89 3.43 1.58
C ARG A 390 30.64 4.83 1.06
N ILE A 391 29.38 5.18 0.87
CA ILE A 391 28.95 6.46 0.32
C ILE A 391 28.19 7.28 1.37
N ALA A 392 28.44 8.57 1.41
CA ALA A 392 27.63 9.55 2.12
C ALA A 392 26.48 10.00 1.20
N VAL A 393 25.24 9.78 1.62
CA VAL A 393 24.05 10.19 0.87
C VAL A 393 23.50 11.46 1.51
N SER A 394 23.10 12.43 0.67
CA SER A 394 22.50 13.67 1.15
C SER A 394 21.27 13.35 1.99
N ASN A 395 21.24 13.84 3.23
CA ASN A 395 20.19 13.61 4.24
C ASN A 395 20.31 12.30 5.04
N MET A 396 21.37 11.50 4.87
CA MET A 396 21.69 10.41 5.79
C MET A 396 22.80 10.83 6.76
N ASN A 397 22.62 10.53 8.06
CA ASN A 397 23.63 10.76 9.10
C ASN A 397 24.70 9.65 9.18
N GLU A 398 24.59 8.63 8.32
CA GLU A 398 25.47 7.48 8.30
C GLU A 398 25.92 7.15 6.86
N LEU A 399 27.01 6.39 6.75
CA LEU A 399 27.56 5.94 5.48
C LEU A 399 26.89 4.64 5.01
N CYS A 400 26.60 4.55 3.72
CA CYS A 400 26.01 3.38 3.09
C CYS A 400 27.07 2.53 2.38
N THR A 401 27.20 1.25 2.72
CA THR A 401 28.04 0.32 1.98
C THR A 401 27.33 -0.16 0.71
N VAL A 402 27.93 0.03 -0.45
CA VAL A 402 27.39 -0.33 -1.77
C VAL A 402 28.44 -1.09 -2.57
N ARG A 403 28.02 -2.16 -3.24
CA ARG A 403 28.86 -2.88 -4.19
C ARG A 403 28.73 -2.26 -5.58
N LEU A 404 29.86 -2.06 -6.26
CA LEU A 404 29.91 -1.46 -7.59
C LEU A 404 29.55 -2.49 -8.66
N TYR A 405 28.63 -2.12 -9.54
CA TYR A 405 28.10 -3.02 -10.55
C TYR A 405 29.16 -3.39 -11.59
N GLY A 406 29.17 -4.69 -11.95
CA GLY A 406 29.91 -5.22 -13.09
C GLY A 406 31.43 -5.21 -12.97
N ILE A 407 31.98 -4.79 -11.83
CA ILE A 407 33.42 -4.79 -11.59
C ILE A 407 33.75 -5.63 -10.35
N ARG A 408 34.89 -6.31 -10.39
CA ARG A 408 35.50 -7.05 -9.28
C ARG A 408 36.98 -6.71 -9.25
N ALA A 409 37.46 -6.22 -8.12
CA ALA A 409 38.90 -6.14 -7.89
C ALA A 409 39.47 -7.54 -7.59
N PRO A 410 40.67 -7.85 -8.07
CA PRO A 410 41.31 -9.14 -7.78
C PRO A 410 41.49 -9.36 -6.26
N TYR A 411 41.10 -10.55 -5.81
CA TYR A 411 41.03 -10.93 -4.40
C TYR A 411 42.43 -11.20 -3.80
N GLN A 412 42.55 -11.10 -2.47
CA GLN A 412 43.82 -11.24 -1.74
C GLN A 412 44.28 -12.71 -1.59
N GLY A 413 43.48 -13.67 -2.05
CA GLY A 413 43.72 -15.11 -1.88
C GLY A 413 44.63 -15.67 -2.96
N TYR A 414 45.82 -16.12 -2.55
CA TYR A 414 46.79 -16.90 -3.34
C TYR A 414 47.39 -16.20 -4.57
N ARG A 415 48.16 -15.13 -4.32
CA ARG A 415 49.45 -14.75 -4.94
C ARG A 415 49.67 -13.24 -4.69
N SER A 416 50.08 -12.88 -3.49
CA SER A 416 50.41 -11.52 -3.06
C SER A 416 51.71 -10.96 -3.68
N GLN A 417 52.14 -11.44 -4.85
CA GLN A 417 53.44 -11.10 -5.46
C GLN A 417 53.33 -10.26 -6.73
N TYR A 418 52.12 -9.90 -7.18
CA TYR A 418 51.96 -9.04 -8.37
C TYR A 418 51.66 -7.58 -7.96
N PRO A 419 52.57 -6.62 -8.24
CA PRO A 419 52.36 -5.22 -7.89
C PRO A 419 51.10 -4.64 -8.56
N GLN A 420 50.70 -5.17 -9.71
CA GLN A 420 49.51 -4.76 -10.48
C GLN A 420 48.16 -4.89 -9.74
N LEU A 421 48.06 -5.76 -8.72
CA LEU A 421 46.88 -5.86 -7.84
C LEU A 421 46.73 -4.62 -6.95
N ALA A 422 47.84 -4.10 -6.42
CA ALA A 422 47.85 -2.85 -5.67
C ALA A 422 47.52 -1.67 -6.59
N TYR A 423 48.03 -1.69 -7.84
CA TYR A 423 47.83 -0.64 -8.84
C TYR A 423 46.34 -0.52 -9.20
N THR A 424 45.71 -1.67 -9.46
CA THR A 424 44.27 -1.77 -9.71
C THR A 424 43.46 -1.16 -8.56
N ARG A 425 43.77 -1.54 -7.32
CA ARG A 425 43.06 -1.02 -6.13
C ARG A 425 43.28 0.47 -5.90
N GLN A 426 44.47 0.99 -6.20
CA GLN A 426 44.79 2.42 -6.09
C GLN A 426 44.12 3.24 -7.17
N PHE A 427 44.07 2.74 -8.41
CA PHE A 427 43.39 3.40 -9.52
C PHE A 427 41.87 3.42 -9.30
N ILE A 428 41.30 2.27 -8.91
CA ILE A 428 39.93 2.15 -8.38
C ILE A 428 39.73 3.23 -7.32
N ALA A 429 40.64 3.34 -6.35
CA ALA A 429 40.48 4.31 -5.27
C ALA A 429 40.55 5.77 -5.71
N HIS A 430 41.45 6.10 -6.63
CA HIS A 430 41.68 7.45 -7.11
C HIS A 430 40.50 7.99 -7.91
N GLU A 431 39.97 7.19 -8.83
CA GLU A 431 38.88 7.60 -9.72
C GLU A 431 37.55 7.64 -8.96
N ILE A 432 37.29 6.65 -8.11
CA ILE A 432 36.00 6.50 -7.42
C ILE A 432 35.74 7.60 -6.38
N MET A 433 36.78 8.02 -5.65
CA MET A 433 36.65 9.04 -4.59
C MET A 433 36.28 10.44 -5.11
N ARG A 434 36.39 10.67 -6.43
CA ARG A 434 36.14 11.98 -7.07
C ARG A 434 34.77 12.08 -7.75
N HIS A 435 33.99 11.00 -7.73
CA HIS A 435 32.75 10.90 -8.51
C HIS A 435 31.55 10.51 -7.64
N ALA A 436 30.37 10.92 -8.06
CA ALA A 436 29.13 10.53 -7.40
C ALA A 436 28.74 9.10 -7.80
N VAL A 437 28.35 8.30 -6.82
CA VAL A 437 27.81 6.94 -7.03
C VAL A 437 26.30 7.05 -7.13
N THR A 438 25.74 6.58 -8.23
CA THR A 438 24.30 6.37 -8.37
C THR A 438 23.99 4.91 -8.06
N VAL A 439 23.21 4.67 -7.01
CA VAL A 439 22.81 3.34 -6.58
C VAL A 439 21.45 3.01 -7.17
N ARG A 440 21.38 1.86 -7.83
CA ARG A 440 20.15 1.31 -8.40
C ARG A 440 19.79 0.02 -7.70
N PHE A 441 18.49 -0.25 -7.65
CA PHE A 441 17.97 -1.52 -7.21
C PHE A 441 17.76 -2.40 -8.44
N ILE A 442 18.46 -3.53 -8.47
CA ILE A 442 18.40 -4.47 -9.60
C ILE A 442 17.77 -5.76 -9.12
N ARG A 443 16.77 -6.25 -9.85
CA ARG A 443 16.09 -7.50 -9.55
C ARG A 443 16.60 -8.58 -10.50
N THR A 444 17.32 -9.55 -9.96
CA THR A 444 17.89 -10.67 -10.73
C THR A 444 17.43 -11.99 -10.11
N ASN A 445 16.79 -12.85 -10.90
CA ASN A 445 16.30 -14.17 -10.46
C ASN A 445 15.49 -14.16 -9.15
N GLY A 446 14.69 -13.11 -8.94
CA GLY A 446 13.87 -12.96 -7.73
C GLY A 446 14.58 -12.33 -6.54
N PHE A 447 15.90 -12.12 -6.61
CA PHE A 447 16.68 -11.41 -5.59
C PHE A 447 16.83 -9.94 -5.94
N LEU A 448 16.63 -9.07 -4.96
CA LEU A 448 16.88 -7.63 -5.10
C LEU A 448 18.31 -7.35 -4.61
N SER A 449 19.16 -6.80 -5.48
CA SER A 449 20.49 -6.32 -5.13
C SER A 449 20.56 -4.80 -5.22
N CYS A 450 21.36 -4.18 -4.34
CA CYS A 450 21.72 -2.77 -4.42
C CYS A 450 23.08 -2.65 -5.07
N GLU A 451 23.14 -2.07 -6.26
CA GLU A 451 24.37 -1.98 -7.03
C GLU A 451 24.66 -0.54 -7.44
N GLY A 452 25.91 -0.12 -7.25
CA GLY A 452 26.39 1.23 -7.51
C GLY A 452 26.99 1.37 -8.90
N ILE A 453 26.57 2.39 -9.65
CA ILE A 453 27.18 2.81 -10.91
C ILE A 453 27.78 4.19 -10.67
N ILE A 454 29.03 4.35 -11.06
CA ILE A 454 29.72 5.63 -10.93
C ILE A 454 29.77 6.29 -12.30
N ASN A 455 29.12 7.44 -12.42
CA ASN A 455 29.08 8.20 -13.65
C ASN A 455 30.12 9.33 -13.60
N VAL A 456 30.81 9.54 -14.71
CA VAL A 456 31.69 10.71 -14.86
C VAL A 456 30.84 11.86 -15.43
N PRO A 457 30.75 13.01 -14.74
CA PRO A 457 29.99 14.14 -15.24
C PRO A 457 30.48 14.57 -16.64
N GLY A 458 29.56 14.76 -17.58
CA GLY A 458 29.88 15.18 -18.94
C GLY A 458 30.23 14.04 -19.91
N THR A 459 30.20 12.78 -19.48
CA THR A 459 30.37 11.62 -20.37
C THR A 459 29.12 10.74 -20.38
N VAL A 460 28.90 10.06 -21.51
CA VAL A 460 27.83 9.05 -21.65
C VAL A 460 28.24 7.67 -21.14
N VAL A 461 29.52 7.47 -20.83
CA VAL A 461 30.12 6.20 -20.37
C VAL A 461 30.37 6.28 -18.86
N SER A 462 30.08 5.20 -18.14
CA SER A 462 30.36 5.10 -16.69
C SER A 462 31.84 4.78 -16.42
N ILE A 463 32.37 5.16 -15.26
CA ILE A 463 33.76 4.79 -14.91
C ILE A 463 33.90 3.27 -14.81
N ASN A 464 32.86 2.55 -14.39
CA ASN A 464 32.84 1.09 -14.32
C ASN A 464 33.09 0.48 -15.72
N GLU A 465 32.45 1.02 -16.75
CA GLU A 465 32.65 0.61 -18.16
C GLU A 465 34.09 0.90 -18.61
N LYS A 466 34.62 2.08 -18.30
CA LYS A 466 35.99 2.45 -18.62
C LYS A 466 37.01 1.52 -17.95
N MET A 467 36.80 1.20 -16.68
CA MET A 467 37.69 0.32 -15.91
C MET A 467 37.74 -1.10 -16.46
N LEU A 468 36.59 -1.61 -16.96
CA LEU A 468 36.58 -2.89 -17.68
C LEU A 468 37.31 -2.77 -19.02
N ALA A 469 37.06 -1.71 -19.81
CA ALA A 469 37.66 -1.51 -21.12
C ALA A 469 39.19 -1.35 -21.07
N ASP A 470 39.68 -0.66 -20.04
CA ASP A 470 41.11 -0.40 -19.84
C ASP A 470 41.82 -1.56 -19.11
N GLY A 471 41.08 -2.59 -18.66
CA GLY A 471 41.64 -3.79 -18.03
C GLY A 471 42.00 -3.64 -16.55
N PHE A 472 41.54 -2.57 -15.91
CA PHE A 472 41.75 -2.30 -14.48
C PHE A 472 40.79 -3.06 -13.57
N ALA A 473 39.80 -3.78 -14.08
CA ALA A 473 38.89 -4.58 -13.28
C ALA A 473 38.50 -5.89 -13.98
N LEU A 474 38.05 -6.87 -13.21
CA LEU A 474 37.41 -8.09 -13.75
C LEU A 474 35.90 -7.94 -13.77
N PRO A 475 35.19 -8.63 -14.69
CA PRO A 475 33.74 -8.72 -14.60
C PRO A 475 33.33 -9.46 -13.31
N SER A 476 32.28 -9.00 -12.65
CA SER A 476 31.71 -9.71 -11.51
C SER A 476 31.00 -10.99 -11.95
N THR A 477 31.12 -12.07 -11.18
CA THR A 477 30.37 -13.32 -11.38
C THR A 477 28.86 -13.03 -11.39
N GLY A 478 28.21 -13.15 -12.55
CA GLY A 478 26.81 -12.77 -12.73
C GLY A 478 26.53 -11.86 -13.93
N MET A 479 27.55 -11.42 -14.68
CA MET A 479 27.37 -10.69 -15.97
C MET A 479 26.89 -11.60 -17.13
N THR A 480 25.98 -12.54 -16.88
CA THR A 480 25.43 -13.42 -17.91
C THR A 480 23.98 -13.03 -18.25
N SER A 481 23.82 -12.46 -19.44
CA SER A 481 22.58 -12.35 -20.22
C SER A 481 21.30 -11.96 -19.45
N ASN A 482 21.13 -10.67 -19.12
CA ASN A 482 19.91 -9.89 -19.43
C ASN A 482 20.07 -8.38 -19.08
N THR A 483 19.67 -7.53 -20.04
CA THR A 483 19.19 -6.13 -19.97
C THR A 483 19.68 -5.13 -18.91
N VAL A 484 20.96 -5.17 -18.50
CA VAL A 484 21.60 -4.01 -17.84
C VAL A 484 22.93 -3.71 -18.54
N ASN A 485 22.88 -2.71 -19.43
CA ASN A 485 23.95 -2.10 -20.24
C ASN A 485 24.86 -3.00 -21.09
N ALA A 486 24.54 -3.09 -22.39
CA ALA A 486 25.40 -3.65 -23.44
C ALA A 486 26.83 -3.04 -23.46
N GLY A 487 26.99 -1.78 -23.00
CA GLY A 487 28.28 -1.09 -22.88
C GLY A 487 29.28 -1.81 -21.98
N MET A 488 28.86 -2.34 -20.82
CA MET A 488 29.74 -3.07 -19.89
C MET A 488 30.23 -4.39 -20.48
N ILE A 489 29.35 -5.11 -21.18
CA ILE A 489 29.71 -6.36 -21.89
C ILE A 489 30.66 -6.04 -23.04
N GLN A 490 30.37 -4.99 -23.81
CA GLN A 490 31.22 -4.56 -24.92
C GLN A 490 32.60 -4.10 -24.44
N ALA A 491 32.67 -3.36 -23.33
CA ALA A 491 33.92 -2.94 -22.69
C ALA A 491 34.77 -4.15 -22.27
N TYR A 492 34.16 -5.12 -21.60
CA TYR A 492 34.81 -6.39 -21.25
C TYR A 492 35.33 -7.13 -22.50
N MET A 493 34.49 -7.29 -23.52
CA MET A 493 34.86 -7.98 -24.77
C MET A 493 36.00 -7.23 -25.50
N THR A 494 36.02 -5.90 -25.44
CA THR A 494 37.06 -5.06 -26.02
C THR A 494 38.40 -5.24 -25.30
N ALA A 495 38.40 -5.18 -23.97
CA ALA A 495 39.60 -5.43 -23.17
C ALA A 495 40.16 -6.84 -23.42
N SER A 496 39.29 -7.85 -23.44
CA SER A 496 39.65 -9.24 -23.75
C SER A 496 40.28 -9.38 -25.13
N ARG A 497 39.70 -8.77 -26.18
CA ARG A 497 40.25 -8.79 -27.55
C ARG A 497 41.60 -8.09 -27.65
N GLN A 498 41.76 -6.97 -26.96
CA GLN A 498 43.02 -6.21 -26.94
C GLN A 498 44.08 -6.84 -26.03
N ARG A 499 43.80 -8.01 -25.42
CA ARG A 499 44.63 -8.65 -24.38
C ARG A 499 44.99 -7.70 -23.23
N ARG A 500 44.17 -6.67 -23.01
CA ARG A 500 44.25 -5.80 -21.84
C ARG A 500 43.63 -6.55 -20.68
N GLY A 501 44.40 -6.72 -19.61
CA GLY A 501 43.96 -7.45 -18.43
C GLY A 501 44.96 -7.28 -17.30
N LEU A 502 44.63 -7.88 -16.15
CA LEU A 502 45.41 -7.96 -14.91
C LEU A 502 46.83 -8.55 -15.02
N TRP A 503 47.36 -8.67 -16.23
CA TRP A 503 48.60 -9.37 -16.56
C TRP A 503 49.41 -8.69 -17.67
N SER A 504 49.06 -7.47 -18.13
CA SER A 504 49.95 -6.77 -19.08
C SER A 504 51.13 -6.15 -18.32
N PRO A 505 52.39 -6.57 -18.57
CA PRO A 505 53.57 -5.97 -17.97
C PRO A 505 53.85 -4.53 -18.44
N GLU A 506 53.06 -4.00 -19.38
CA GLU A 506 53.28 -2.70 -20.02
C GLU A 506 52.65 -1.52 -19.24
N LEU A 507 51.80 -1.79 -18.24
CA LEU A 507 51.19 -0.77 -17.38
C LEU A 507 52.18 -0.31 -16.29
N THR A 508 52.90 0.78 -16.56
CA THR A 508 53.82 1.42 -15.60
C THR A 508 53.08 2.50 -14.79
N LEU A 509 53.29 2.52 -13.47
CA LEU A 509 52.77 3.58 -12.59
C LEU A 509 53.40 4.94 -12.92
N LYS A 510 52.60 6.00 -12.91
CA LYS A 510 53.09 7.39 -12.99
C LYS A 510 53.69 7.90 -11.67
N GLU A 511 53.27 7.35 -10.53
CA GLU A 511 53.76 7.63 -9.18
C GLU A 511 53.68 6.34 -8.34
N SER A 512 54.61 6.12 -7.41
CA SER A 512 54.65 4.92 -6.57
C SER A 512 53.47 4.85 -5.57
N PRO A 513 53.11 3.67 -5.06
CA PRO A 513 52.15 3.50 -3.97
C PRO A 513 52.39 4.42 -2.77
N GLU A 514 53.66 4.58 -2.38
CA GLU A 514 54.08 5.42 -1.26
C GLU A 514 53.94 6.91 -1.58
N GLU A 515 54.32 7.33 -2.79
CA GLU A 515 54.17 8.71 -3.28
C GLU A 515 52.70 9.14 -3.34
N PHE A 516 51.83 8.26 -3.84
CA PHE A 516 50.40 8.49 -3.90
C PHE A 516 49.78 8.67 -2.50
N ALA A 517 50.09 7.76 -1.56
CA ALA A 517 49.56 7.82 -0.20
C ALA A 517 50.04 9.08 0.54
N ALA A 518 51.31 9.47 0.34
CA ALA A 518 51.86 10.69 0.87
C ALA A 518 51.15 11.93 0.31
N ARG A 519 50.89 11.96 -1.00
CA ARG A 519 50.19 13.07 -1.67
C ARG A 519 48.74 13.20 -1.20
N ILE A 520 47.97 12.12 -1.11
CA ILE A 520 46.58 12.15 -0.61
C ILE A 520 46.51 12.59 0.85
N LYS A 521 47.44 12.10 1.69
CA LYS A 521 47.54 12.53 3.08
C LYS A 521 47.87 14.03 3.17
N HIS A 522 48.79 14.50 2.34
CA HIS A 522 49.15 15.93 2.26
C HIS A 522 47.98 16.80 1.76
N GLU A 523 47.23 16.35 0.75
CA GLU A 523 46.04 17.04 0.24
C GLU A 523 44.91 17.13 1.30
N ALA A 524 44.68 16.04 2.04
CA ALA A 524 43.70 16.00 3.13
C ALA A 524 44.11 16.90 4.31
N MET A 525 45.39 16.87 4.70
CA MET A 525 45.93 17.74 5.75
C MET A 525 45.87 19.21 5.34
N ALA A 526 46.30 19.55 4.12
CA ALA A 526 46.23 20.91 3.59
C ALA A 526 44.79 21.44 3.46
N LYS A 527 43.79 20.54 3.33
CA LYS A 527 42.36 20.91 3.31
C LYS A 527 41.83 21.18 4.72
N ALA A 528 42.17 20.34 5.70
CA ALA A 528 41.81 20.54 7.10
C ALA A 528 42.46 21.81 7.68
N GLU A 529 43.70 22.09 7.28
CA GLU A 529 44.43 23.28 7.71
C GLU A 529 43.80 24.57 7.16
N ARG A 530 43.43 24.59 5.87
CA ARG A 530 42.67 25.69 5.26
C ARG A 530 41.33 25.96 5.94
N GLU A 531 40.61 24.90 6.34
CA GLU A 531 39.36 25.04 7.09
C GLU A 531 39.57 25.69 8.46
N ASN A 532 40.66 25.35 9.15
CA ASN A 532 40.96 25.92 10.46
C ASN A 532 41.50 27.36 10.39
N THR A 533 42.15 27.76 9.30
CA THR A 533 42.64 29.15 9.12
C THR A 533 41.50 30.14 8.83
N ILE A 534 40.47 29.69 8.12
CA ILE A 534 39.38 30.54 7.61
C ILE A 534 38.16 30.55 8.56
N ALA A 535 38.06 29.54 9.43
CA ALA A 535 37.00 29.46 10.42
C ALA A 535 37.15 30.48 11.55
N LEU A 536 36.04 31.05 12.00
CA LEU A 536 35.96 31.75 13.27
C LEU A 536 36.06 30.74 14.41
N ALA A 537 36.78 31.13 15.47
CA ALA A 537 37.01 30.29 16.65
C ALA A 537 35.71 29.97 17.42
N ALA A 538 34.70 30.83 17.30
CA ALA A 538 33.39 30.66 17.91
C ALA A 538 32.31 31.30 17.03
N TYR A 539 31.05 31.01 17.35
CA TYR A 539 29.91 31.68 16.73
C TYR A 539 29.95 33.17 17.04
N ASP A 540 29.81 33.99 16.00
CA ASP A 540 29.63 35.44 16.09
C ASP A 540 28.30 35.81 15.43
N GLU A 541 27.57 36.75 16.01
CA GLU A 541 26.22 37.07 15.55
C GLU A 541 26.28 37.70 14.15
N GLY A 542 25.69 37.03 13.15
CA GLY A 542 25.79 37.44 11.75
C GLY A 542 26.88 36.74 10.93
N CYS A 543 27.63 35.80 11.53
CA CYS A 543 28.55 34.93 10.77
C CYS A 543 27.80 33.91 9.89
N LEU A 544 28.44 33.36 8.86
CA LEU A 544 27.85 32.29 8.07
C LEU A 544 28.05 30.96 8.80
N ILE A 545 27.00 30.14 8.88
CA ILE A 545 27.10 28.84 9.54
C ILE A 545 27.36 27.77 8.49
N GLY A 546 28.53 27.17 8.51
CA GLY A 546 28.86 25.95 7.76
C GLY A 546 28.56 24.70 8.58
N ASN A 547 27.92 23.72 7.96
CA ASN A 547 27.74 22.39 8.56
C ASN A 547 28.79 21.45 7.95
N ARG A 548 29.73 20.97 8.79
CA ARG A 548 30.90 20.18 8.36
C ARG A 548 30.50 18.88 7.65
N ALA A 549 29.37 18.29 8.03
CA ALA A 549 28.87 17.04 7.46
C ALA A 549 28.22 17.24 6.08
N SER A 550 27.37 18.26 5.93
CA SER A 550 26.67 18.53 4.67
C SER A 550 27.48 19.35 3.67
N ARG A 551 28.59 19.97 4.12
CA ARG A 551 29.38 20.94 3.35
C ARG A 551 28.54 22.08 2.79
N LYS A 552 27.48 22.45 3.50
CA LYS A 552 26.64 23.61 3.17
C LYS A 552 26.86 24.72 4.17
N PHE A 553 26.88 25.96 3.68
CA PHE A 553 26.81 27.14 4.53
C PHE A 553 25.47 27.86 4.38
N TYR A 554 25.06 28.54 5.45
CA TYR A 554 23.80 29.26 5.58
C TYR A 554 24.07 30.72 5.93
N LEU A 555 23.35 31.64 5.30
CA LEU A 555 23.45 33.06 5.59
C LEU A 555 22.55 33.47 6.74
N PRO A 556 22.94 34.46 7.56
CA PRO A 556 22.04 35.08 8.53
C PRO A 556 20.76 35.56 7.83
N GLY A 557 19.61 35.06 8.28
CA GLY A 557 18.30 35.36 7.68
C GLY A 557 17.72 34.23 6.82
N ASP A 558 18.50 33.22 6.44
CA ASP A 558 17.94 32.03 5.78
C ASP A 558 16.97 31.30 6.73
N VAL A 559 15.87 30.78 6.19
CA VAL A 559 14.81 30.05 6.94
C VAL A 559 15.41 28.95 7.83
N ARG A 560 16.50 28.34 7.37
CA ARG A 560 17.19 27.23 8.07
C ARG A 560 18.35 27.67 8.95
N TYR A 561 18.80 28.92 8.89
CA TYR A 561 19.97 29.42 9.62
C TYR A 561 19.83 29.21 11.13
N ARG A 562 18.73 29.69 11.72
CA ARG A 562 18.45 29.53 13.16
C ARG A 562 18.22 28.07 13.55
N SER A 563 17.58 27.30 12.66
CA SER A 563 17.34 25.87 12.90
C SER A 563 18.63 25.06 12.92
N ILE A 564 19.59 25.36 12.05
CA ILE A 564 20.88 24.65 12.00
C ILE A 564 21.72 24.99 13.21
N LEU A 565 21.76 26.26 13.63
CA LEU A 565 22.45 26.71 14.84
C LEU A 565 21.92 26.02 16.10
N ALA A 566 20.61 25.83 16.20
CA ALA A 566 19.97 25.24 17.39
C ALA A 566 20.02 23.71 17.45
N ARG A 567 20.05 23.02 16.30
CA ARG A 567 19.90 21.56 16.23
C ARG A 567 21.18 20.79 15.92
N THR A 568 22.25 21.48 15.51
CA THR A 568 23.53 20.85 15.18
C THR A 568 24.49 21.05 16.33
N SER A 569 25.18 19.99 16.76
CA SER A 569 26.21 20.09 17.80
C SER A 569 27.35 21.01 17.33
N GLN A 570 27.89 21.83 18.24
CA GLN A 570 28.85 22.90 17.90
C GLN A 570 30.13 22.37 17.24
N ASP A 571 30.57 21.16 17.60
CA ASP A 571 31.72 20.46 17.01
C ASP A 571 31.53 20.13 15.51
N LYS A 572 30.28 20.05 15.06
CA LYS A 572 29.91 19.80 13.65
C LYS A 572 29.65 21.08 12.86
N LEU A 573 29.71 22.23 13.52
CA LEU A 573 29.59 23.53 12.90
C LEU A 573 30.98 24.14 12.65
N ILE A 574 31.03 24.99 11.64
CA ILE A 574 32.16 25.87 11.34
C ILE A 574 31.56 27.23 10.98
N TYR A 575 32.24 28.30 11.34
CA TYR A 575 31.69 29.65 11.20
C TYR A 575 32.59 30.44 10.26
N PHE A 576 32.01 31.10 9.27
CA PHE A 576 32.77 31.87 8.27
C PHE A 576 32.44 33.36 8.35
N LYS A 577 33.44 34.22 8.10
CA LYS A 577 33.24 35.67 8.03
C LYS A 577 32.52 36.10 6.77
N SER A 578 32.76 35.41 5.66
CA SER A 578 32.18 35.74 4.36
C SER A 578 31.75 34.52 3.56
N GLU A 579 30.91 34.73 2.55
CA GLU A 579 30.54 33.70 1.58
C GLU A 579 31.76 33.23 0.78
N GLY A 580 32.69 34.13 0.45
CA GLY A 580 33.95 33.77 -0.19
C GLY A 580 34.81 32.83 0.65
N ASP A 581 34.86 33.05 1.97
CA ASP A 581 35.56 32.19 2.92
C ASP A 581 34.96 30.79 2.97
N ALA A 582 33.63 30.70 3.00
CA ALA A 582 32.91 29.43 2.99
C ALA A 582 33.14 28.65 1.68
N LEU A 583 33.08 29.34 0.54
CA LEU A 583 33.33 28.77 -0.79
C LEU A 583 34.80 28.31 -0.93
N ASN A 584 35.76 29.11 -0.46
CA ASN A 584 37.19 28.77 -0.46
C ASN A 584 37.49 27.57 0.45
N ALA A 585 36.75 27.44 1.56
CA ALA A 585 36.78 26.26 2.41
C ALA A 585 36.03 25.06 1.81
N GLY A 586 35.47 25.17 0.59
CA GLY A 586 34.79 24.09 -0.12
C GLY A 586 33.39 23.78 0.45
N TYR A 587 32.67 24.79 0.92
CA TYR A 587 31.26 24.71 1.31
C TYR A 587 30.40 25.34 0.23
N ALA A 588 29.30 24.69 -0.14
CA ALA A 588 28.33 25.22 -1.09
C ALA A 588 27.24 26.00 -0.36
N ARG A 589 26.67 27.04 -0.99
CA ARG A 589 25.53 27.74 -0.42
C ARG A 589 24.32 26.81 -0.33
N SER A 590 23.64 26.81 0.80
CA SER A 590 22.36 26.11 0.92
C SER A 590 21.33 26.78 0.01
N GLY A 591 20.69 26.02 -0.89
CA GLY A 591 19.68 26.56 -1.81
C GLY A 591 18.54 27.26 -1.07
N GLN A 592 18.08 28.39 -1.61
CA GLN A 592 16.96 29.17 -1.06
C GLN A 592 15.70 28.30 -0.89
#